data_AF-A0A8F9RMH0-F1
#
_entry.id   AF-A0A8F9RMH0-F1
#
_cell.length_a   1.000
_cell.length_b   1.000
_cell.length_c   1.000
_cell.angle_alpha   90.00
_cell.angle_beta   90.00
_cell.angle_gamma   90.00
#
_symmetry.space_group_name_H-M   'P 1'
#
loop_
_entity.id
_entity.type
_entity.pdbx_description
1 polymer ?
#
loop_
_entity_poly.entity_id
_entity_poly.type
_entity_poly.pdbx_seq_one_letter_code
_entity_poly.pdbx_strand_id
1 'polypeptide(L)'
;MKKIISGLFIFITIFSFAQDEILFQDVPFKDLVAKAKKENKLVFIDAYASWCGPCKMMEKNVFTQKSVGDFYNKNFVNARIDMEKGEGREIAQKFGVRSYPTYLFLNGDGELISQNYGYMEENVFLAMAQDINSPNNKKGSLKERFAQGEKSSDFLINIMKLNSSSDFEFAKKASERYFENKKKTDEFTKEDVGFLLYFLKSTEDFNYKTFVAKKDEIIKYLPEENYNDFNNQLILAKVVQQSIDEKAKKINDAYFLKTAEPLVGKEAAAIKLNQTKLAYYEQNANFPEYEKAALDYYNNSDAFEPNELLKAAWVFSDYVKTQASLKKAAEWAEKSVMRGETSENTYILAKIYYNLGNKDLAKNFAELSKNIAEKSGKDATLANELLRTIK
;
A
#
# COMPACT_ATOMS: atom_id res chain seq x y z
N MET A 1 -80.39 14.15 -52.10
CA MET A 1 -79.01 14.57 -51.77
C MET A 1 -78.88 14.48 -50.25
N LYS A 2 -78.33 13.42 -49.63
CA LYS A 2 -76.90 13.15 -49.34
C LYS A 2 -76.20 14.45 -48.85
N LYS A 3 -75.62 14.57 -47.65
CA LYS A 3 -74.93 13.59 -46.80
C LYS A 3 -74.96 13.98 -45.31
N ILE A 4 -75.07 12.94 -44.47
CA ILE A 4 -74.68 12.88 -43.06
C ILE A 4 -73.14 12.91 -42.98
N ILE A 5 -72.57 13.69 -42.06
CA ILE A 5 -71.17 13.50 -41.64
C ILE A 5 -71.12 13.45 -40.12
N SER A 6 -70.89 12.22 -39.65
CA SER A 6 -70.54 11.84 -38.29
C SER A 6 -69.05 12.16 -38.06
N GLY A 7 -68.73 12.83 -36.95
CA GLY A 7 -67.37 13.16 -36.54
C GLY A 7 -66.98 12.38 -35.29
N LEU A 8 -66.12 11.39 -35.51
CA LEU A 8 -65.58 10.40 -34.57
C LEU A 8 -64.79 11.05 -33.41
N PHE A 9 -65.17 10.80 -32.17
CA PHE A 9 -64.36 11.11 -30.98
C PHE A 9 -63.23 10.07 -30.86
N ILE A 10 -61.99 10.48 -31.12
CA ILE A 10 -60.78 9.68 -30.86
C ILE A 10 -60.34 9.96 -29.40
N PHE A 11 -60.48 8.95 -28.56
CA PHE A 11 -59.87 8.88 -27.23
C PHE A 11 -58.37 8.60 -27.40
N ILE A 12 -57.50 9.58 -27.12
CA ILE A 12 -56.06 9.35 -26.99
C ILE A 12 -55.79 9.03 -25.52
N THR A 13 -55.64 7.75 -25.21
CA THR A 13 -55.05 7.28 -23.96
C THR A 13 -53.54 7.44 -24.03
N ILE A 14 -53.00 8.46 -23.36
CA ILE A 14 -51.56 8.57 -23.09
C ILE A 14 -51.25 7.68 -21.88
N PHE A 15 -50.79 6.46 -22.14
CA PHE A 15 -50.03 5.70 -21.16
C PHE A 15 -48.56 6.15 -21.26
N SER A 16 -48.20 7.19 -20.53
CA SER A 16 -46.79 7.48 -20.24
C SER A 16 -46.33 6.52 -19.15
N PHE A 17 -45.77 5.37 -19.55
CA PHE A 17 -44.89 4.62 -18.65
C PHE A 17 -43.58 5.40 -18.54
N ALA A 18 -43.49 6.31 -17.58
CA ALA A 18 -42.21 6.88 -17.19
C ALA A 18 -41.39 5.78 -16.49
N GLN A 19 -40.50 5.13 -17.25
CA GLN A 19 -39.37 4.41 -16.70
C GLN A 19 -38.34 5.48 -16.33
N ASP A 20 -38.43 6.01 -15.11
CA ASP A 20 -37.44 6.98 -14.64
C ASP A 20 -36.14 6.21 -14.36
N GLU A 21 -35.18 6.31 -15.28
CA GLU A 21 -33.79 5.88 -15.12
C GLU A 21 -33.07 6.70 -14.05
N ILE A 22 -31.83 6.32 -13.67
CA ILE A 22 -31.01 7.18 -12.80
C ILE A 22 -30.71 8.51 -13.52
N LEU A 23 -31.08 9.61 -12.88
CA LEU A 23 -30.81 10.97 -13.35
C LEU A 23 -29.42 11.41 -12.88
N PHE A 24 -28.44 11.25 -13.76
CA PHE A 24 -27.08 11.68 -13.50
C PHE A 24 -26.88 13.17 -13.79
N GLN A 25 -26.17 13.84 -12.89
CA GLN A 25 -25.87 15.26 -13.00
C GLN A 25 -24.47 15.44 -13.57
N ASP A 26 -24.36 16.34 -14.54
CA ASP A 26 -23.10 16.77 -15.14
C ASP A 26 -22.73 18.13 -14.57
N VAL A 27 -22.20 18.12 -13.34
CA VAL A 27 -21.69 19.30 -12.63
C VAL A 27 -20.37 18.96 -11.96
N PRO A 28 -19.46 19.93 -11.74
CA PRO A 28 -18.18 19.69 -11.10
C PRO A 28 -18.31 18.99 -9.74
N PHE A 29 -17.31 18.18 -9.39
CA PHE A 29 -17.31 17.39 -8.14
C PHE A 29 -17.63 18.21 -6.89
N LYS A 30 -17.07 19.42 -6.80
CA LYS A 30 -17.31 20.34 -5.68
C LYS A 30 -18.80 20.71 -5.54
N ASP A 31 -19.49 20.89 -6.67
CA ASP A 31 -20.90 21.29 -6.70
C ASP A 31 -21.82 20.11 -6.39
N LEU A 32 -21.44 18.89 -6.79
CA LEU A 32 -22.12 17.64 -6.36
C LEU A 32 -22.14 17.53 -4.83
N VAL A 33 -20.98 17.70 -4.20
CA VAL A 33 -20.82 17.62 -2.74
C VAL A 33 -21.61 18.74 -2.05
N ALA A 34 -21.50 19.98 -2.54
CA ALA A 34 -22.24 21.12 -1.98
C ALA A 34 -23.76 20.92 -2.07
N LYS A 35 -24.26 20.38 -3.19
CA LYS A 35 -25.67 20.05 -3.37
C LYS A 35 -26.12 18.93 -2.43
N ALA A 36 -25.33 17.87 -2.31
CA ALA A 36 -25.62 16.77 -1.39
C ALA A 36 -25.69 17.24 0.07
N LYS A 37 -24.79 18.13 0.49
CA LYS A 37 -24.81 18.78 1.81
C LYS A 37 -26.10 19.57 2.03
N LYS A 38 -26.50 20.38 1.03
CA LYS A 38 -27.71 21.20 1.10
C LYS A 38 -28.99 20.35 1.15
N GLU A 39 -29.03 19.25 0.40
CA GLU A 39 -30.17 18.34 0.33
C GLU A 39 -30.19 17.27 1.43
N ASN A 40 -29.15 17.22 2.27
CA ASN A 40 -28.94 16.16 3.27
C ASN A 40 -29.04 14.75 2.66
N LYS A 41 -28.38 14.57 1.51
CA LYS A 41 -28.27 13.31 0.76
C LYS A 41 -26.81 12.88 0.67
N LEU A 42 -26.58 11.60 0.37
CA LEU A 42 -25.25 11.14 -0.05
C LEU A 42 -25.05 11.44 -1.54
N VAL A 43 -23.79 11.57 -1.96
CA VAL A 43 -23.41 11.59 -3.38
C VAL A 43 -23.20 10.14 -3.83
N PHE A 44 -23.79 9.75 -4.95
CA PHE A 44 -23.45 8.52 -5.66
C PHE A 44 -22.67 8.88 -6.92
N ILE A 45 -21.49 8.29 -7.10
CA ILE A 45 -20.67 8.46 -8.31
C ILE A 45 -20.43 7.09 -8.94
N ASP A 46 -20.89 6.92 -10.17
CA ASP A 46 -20.42 5.87 -11.08
C ASP A 46 -19.07 6.30 -11.66
N ALA A 47 -18.00 5.70 -11.16
CA ALA A 47 -16.65 5.88 -11.62
C ALA A 47 -16.37 4.91 -12.77
N TYR A 48 -16.32 5.44 -13.99
CA TYR A 48 -16.22 4.64 -15.21
C TYR A 48 -15.01 5.06 -16.06
N ALA A 49 -14.77 4.28 -17.12
CA ALA A 49 -13.91 4.66 -18.23
C ALA A 49 -14.65 4.43 -19.56
N SER A 50 -14.43 5.28 -20.56
CA SER A 50 -15.14 5.24 -21.85
C SER A 50 -15.08 3.88 -22.57
N TRP A 51 -14.00 3.12 -22.37
CA TRP A 51 -13.76 1.81 -22.97
C TRP A 51 -14.27 0.63 -22.12
N CYS A 52 -14.74 0.87 -20.90
CA CYS A 52 -15.15 -0.17 -19.96
C CYS A 52 -16.44 -0.87 -20.42
N GLY A 53 -16.33 -2.14 -20.82
CA GLY A 53 -17.47 -2.98 -21.22
C GLY A 53 -18.51 -3.18 -20.11
N PRO A 54 -18.11 -3.64 -18.90
CA PRO A 54 -19.05 -3.81 -17.79
C PRO A 54 -19.79 -2.53 -17.39
N CYS A 55 -19.16 -1.35 -17.51
CA CYS A 55 -19.79 -0.06 -17.24
C CYS A 55 -20.95 0.21 -18.22
N LYS A 56 -20.76 -0.10 -19.50
CA LYS A 56 -21.82 0.01 -20.53
C LYS A 56 -22.95 -0.98 -20.27
N MET A 57 -22.65 -2.15 -19.70
CA MET A 57 -23.69 -3.11 -19.31
C MET A 57 -24.53 -2.59 -18.14
N MET A 58 -23.92 -1.99 -17.12
CA MET A 58 -24.65 -1.35 -16.01
C MET A 58 -25.59 -0.25 -16.51
N GLU A 59 -25.07 0.63 -17.36
CA GLU A 59 -25.84 1.71 -17.96
C GLU A 59 -27.05 1.20 -18.73
N LYS A 60 -26.87 0.16 -19.56
CA LYS A 60 -27.95 -0.37 -20.39
C LYS A 60 -28.97 -1.19 -19.61
N ASN A 61 -28.51 -2.01 -18.66
CA ASN A 61 -29.32 -3.07 -18.07
C ASN A 61 -29.80 -2.78 -16.66
N VAL A 62 -29.14 -1.87 -15.93
CA VAL A 62 -29.38 -1.64 -14.50
C VAL A 62 -29.78 -0.20 -14.22
N PHE A 63 -29.03 0.79 -14.73
CA PHE A 63 -29.33 2.21 -14.45
C PHE A 63 -30.63 2.69 -15.12
N THR A 64 -31.10 1.98 -16.14
CA THR A 64 -32.38 2.21 -16.83
C THR A 64 -33.57 1.54 -16.14
N GLN A 65 -33.34 0.70 -15.13
CA GLN A 65 -34.43 0.03 -14.43
C GLN A 65 -35.18 1.03 -13.54
N LYS A 66 -36.50 1.03 -13.65
CA LYS A 66 -37.36 1.98 -12.92
C LYS A 66 -37.17 1.91 -11.40
N SER A 67 -37.07 0.69 -10.86
CA SER A 67 -36.82 0.43 -9.44
C SER A 67 -35.53 1.11 -8.95
N VAL A 68 -34.47 1.05 -9.78
CA VAL A 68 -33.16 1.66 -9.53
C VAL A 68 -33.26 3.17 -9.60
N GLY A 69 -33.79 3.73 -10.69
CA GLY A 69 -33.93 5.19 -10.84
C GLY A 69 -34.81 5.80 -9.75
N ASP A 70 -35.97 5.22 -9.44
CA ASP A 70 -36.87 5.67 -8.36
C ASP A 70 -36.12 5.78 -7.02
N PHE A 71 -35.32 4.76 -6.68
CA PHE A 71 -34.58 4.75 -5.43
C PHE A 71 -33.42 5.75 -5.45
N TYR A 72 -32.59 5.74 -6.49
CA TYR A 72 -31.38 6.54 -6.54
C TYR A 72 -31.70 8.03 -6.65
N ASN A 73 -32.66 8.43 -7.49
CA ASN A 73 -33.03 9.83 -7.67
C ASN A 73 -33.65 10.43 -6.40
N LYS A 74 -34.38 9.62 -5.64
CA LYS A 74 -34.97 10.06 -4.36
C LYS A 74 -33.92 10.25 -3.27
N ASN A 75 -32.91 9.38 -3.22
CA ASN A 75 -32.03 9.26 -2.06
C ASN A 75 -30.64 9.86 -2.23
N PHE A 76 -30.17 10.06 -3.45
CA PHE A 76 -28.80 10.47 -3.73
C PHE A 76 -28.72 11.66 -4.69
N VAL A 77 -27.57 12.34 -4.64
CA VAL A 77 -27.09 13.19 -5.73
C VAL A 77 -26.24 12.31 -6.65
N ASN A 78 -26.79 11.94 -7.79
CA ASN A 78 -26.15 10.99 -8.72
C ASN A 78 -25.25 11.70 -9.73
N ALA A 79 -24.07 11.16 -9.98
CA ALA A 79 -23.16 11.59 -11.04
C ALA A 79 -22.45 10.39 -11.66
N ARG A 80 -21.93 10.58 -12.88
CA ARG A 80 -20.99 9.64 -13.51
C ARG A 80 -19.78 10.43 -13.95
N ILE A 81 -18.60 9.92 -13.67
CA ILE A 81 -17.35 10.62 -13.97
C ILE A 81 -16.39 9.65 -14.66
N ASP A 82 -15.89 10.05 -15.84
CA ASP A 82 -14.83 9.32 -16.53
C ASP A 82 -13.52 9.57 -15.78
N MET A 83 -13.05 8.54 -15.09
CA MET A 83 -11.88 8.62 -14.19
C MET A 83 -10.55 8.78 -14.93
N GLU A 84 -10.55 8.68 -16.26
CA GLU A 84 -9.35 8.88 -17.08
C GLU A 84 -9.26 10.28 -17.69
N LYS A 85 -10.28 11.14 -17.48
CA LYS A 85 -10.38 12.47 -18.09
C LYS A 85 -10.71 13.56 -17.06
N GLY A 86 -10.32 14.79 -17.38
CA GLY A 86 -10.66 15.98 -16.59
C GLY A 86 -10.37 15.83 -15.09
N GLU A 87 -11.30 16.29 -14.25
CA GLU A 87 -11.24 16.13 -12.78
C GLU A 87 -11.32 14.66 -12.33
N GLY A 88 -11.80 13.75 -13.18
CA GLY A 88 -11.89 12.32 -12.89
C GLY A 88 -10.55 11.70 -12.53
N ARG A 89 -9.43 12.17 -13.11
CA ARG A 89 -8.08 11.67 -12.78
C ARG A 89 -7.70 11.96 -11.33
N GLU A 90 -8.03 13.15 -10.85
CA GLU A 90 -7.77 13.57 -9.47
C GLU A 90 -8.69 12.84 -8.50
N ILE A 91 -9.96 12.65 -8.87
CA ILE A 91 -10.95 11.90 -8.08
C ILE A 91 -10.53 10.43 -7.97
N ALA A 92 -10.07 9.81 -9.06
CA ALA A 92 -9.56 8.44 -9.09
C ALA A 92 -8.36 8.26 -8.16
N GLN A 93 -7.42 9.21 -8.18
CA GLN A 93 -6.29 9.20 -7.25
C GLN A 93 -6.75 9.39 -5.81
N LYS A 94 -7.63 10.35 -5.55
CA LYS A 94 -8.15 10.69 -4.22
C LYS A 94 -8.84 9.51 -3.54
N PHE A 95 -9.68 8.78 -4.28
CA PHE A 95 -10.48 7.66 -3.75
C PHE A 95 -9.93 6.28 -4.13
N GLY A 96 -8.70 6.22 -4.66
CA GLY A 96 -8.03 4.97 -4.98
C GLY A 96 -8.78 4.10 -5.99
N VAL A 97 -9.43 4.69 -7.00
CA VAL A 97 -10.13 3.94 -8.04
C VAL A 97 -9.10 3.26 -8.95
N ARG A 98 -9.09 1.92 -8.96
CA ARG A 98 -8.14 1.09 -9.73
C ARG A 98 -8.79 0.16 -10.74
N SER A 99 -10.11 0.04 -10.72
CA SER A 99 -10.89 -0.84 -11.62
C SER A 99 -12.26 -0.21 -11.91
N TYR A 100 -12.89 -0.66 -13.00
CA TYR A 100 -14.16 -0.11 -13.47
C TYR A 100 -15.20 -1.22 -13.73
N PRO A 101 -16.50 -0.96 -13.47
CA PRO A 101 -17.03 0.21 -12.77
C PRO A 101 -16.65 0.19 -11.29
N THR A 102 -16.48 1.37 -10.71
CA THR A 102 -16.40 1.57 -9.25
C THR A 102 -17.54 2.48 -8.82
N TYR A 103 -18.21 2.16 -7.73
CA TYR A 103 -19.31 2.94 -7.17
C TYR A 103 -18.83 3.62 -5.90
N LEU A 104 -18.79 4.96 -5.90
CA LEU A 104 -18.41 5.75 -4.73
C LEU A 104 -19.66 6.35 -4.09
N PHE A 105 -19.77 6.20 -2.78
CA PHE A 105 -20.80 6.86 -1.97
C PHE A 105 -20.13 7.83 -1.01
N LEU A 106 -20.44 9.12 -1.12
CA LEU A 106 -19.83 10.18 -0.32
C LEU A 106 -20.87 10.88 0.55
N ASN A 107 -20.46 11.37 1.72
CA ASN A 107 -21.30 12.27 2.52
C ASN A 107 -21.30 13.70 1.97
N GLY A 108 -22.08 14.59 2.59
CA GLY A 108 -22.14 16.01 2.24
C GLY A 108 -20.83 16.79 2.44
N ASP A 109 -19.82 16.19 3.08
CA ASP A 109 -18.49 16.77 3.23
C ASP A 109 -17.48 16.22 2.19
N GLY A 110 -17.94 15.34 1.30
CA GLY A 110 -17.14 14.77 0.22
C GLY A 110 -16.20 13.65 0.69
N GLU A 111 -16.48 13.06 1.85
CA GLU A 111 -15.74 11.92 2.40
C GLU A 111 -16.37 10.60 1.97
N LEU A 112 -15.52 9.60 1.74
CA LEU A 112 -15.95 8.29 1.30
C LEU A 112 -16.63 7.52 2.43
N ILE A 113 -17.89 7.14 2.20
CA ILE A 113 -18.70 6.32 3.10
C ILE A 113 -18.66 4.86 2.66
N SER A 114 -18.70 4.58 1.35
CA SER A 114 -18.62 3.23 0.82
C SER A 114 -18.04 3.23 -0.59
N GLN A 115 -17.33 2.16 -0.92
CA GLN A 115 -16.77 1.90 -2.24
C GLN A 115 -17.08 0.45 -2.64
N ASN A 116 -17.71 0.28 -3.78
CA ASN A 116 -18.02 -1.03 -4.37
C ASN A 116 -17.54 -1.07 -5.82
N TYR A 117 -17.44 -2.26 -6.42
CA TYR A 117 -16.89 -2.39 -7.76
C TYR A 117 -17.53 -3.55 -8.53
N GLY A 118 -17.35 -3.50 -9.85
CA GLY A 118 -17.79 -4.55 -10.77
C GLY A 118 -19.25 -4.44 -11.20
N TYR A 119 -19.60 -5.29 -12.15
CA TYR A 119 -20.98 -5.44 -12.60
C TYR A 119 -21.84 -6.04 -11.48
N MET A 120 -23.05 -5.51 -11.30
CA MET A 120 -24.03 -6.00 -10.33
C MET A 120 -25.39 -6.12 -11.00
N GLU A 121 -26.11 -7.21 -10.74
CA GLU A 121 -27.51 -7.32 -11.14
C GLU A 121 -28.38 -6.34 -10.34
N GLU A 122 -29.54 -5.98 -10.90
CA GLU A 122 -30.46 -4.96 -10.38
C GLU A 122 -30.74 -5.11 -8.88
N ASN A 123 -31.11 -6.32 -8.44
CA ASN A 123 -31.47 -6.61 -7.05
C ASN A 123 -30.28 -6.42 -6.09
N VAL A 124 -29.08 -6.80 -6.49
CA VAL A 124 -27.85 -6.62 -5.70
C VAL A 124 -27.49 -5.13 -5.62
N PHE A 125 -27.57 -4.43 -6.75
CA PHE A 125 -27.27 -3.01 -6.83
C PHE A 125 -28.22 -2.15 -5.97
N LEU A 126 -29.51 -2.52 -5.94
CA LEU A 126 -30.51 -1.89 -5.07
C LEU A 126 -30.28 -2.20 -3.58
N ALA A 127 -30.01 -3.46 -3.23
CA ALA A 127 -29.78 -3.86 -1.85
C ALA A 127 -28.56 -3.13 -1.26
N MET A 128 -27.47 -3.03 -2.02
CA MET A 128 -26.30 -2.24 -1.66
C MET A 128 -26.67 -0.77 -1.39
N ALA A 129 -27.42 -0.14 -2.30
CA ALA A 129 -27.82 1.26 -2.17
C ALA A 129 -28.70 1.50 -0.93
N GLN A 130 -29.61 0.57 -0.64
CA GLN A 130 -30.51 0.63 0.51
C GLN A 130 -29.75 0.52 1.83
N ASP A 131 -28.80 -0.39 1.91
CA ASP A 131 -27.93 -0.56 3.08
C ASP A 131 -27.08 0.70 3.34
N ILE A 132 -26.46 1.24 2.28
CA ILE A 132 -25.66 2.47 2.37
C ILE A 132 -26.53 3.68 2.75
N ASN A 133 -27.77 3.75 2.28
CA ASN A 133 -28.71 4.83 2.62
C ASN A 133 -29.40 4.64 3.98
N SER A 134 -29.10 3.57 4.72
CA SER A 134 -29.70 3.32 6.03
C SER A 134 -29.39 4.46 7.02
N PRO A 135 -30.27 4.74 8.00
CA PRO A 135 -30.08 5.85 8.93
C PRO A 135 -28.76 5.81 9.71
N ASN A 136 -28.20 4.62 9.95
CA ASN A 136 -26.91 4.48 10.62
C ASN A 136 -25.79 5.08 9.77
N ASN A 137 -25.86 4.92 8.44
CA ASN A 137 -24.86 5.43 7.52
C ASN A 137 -24.99 6.92 7.18
N LYS A 138 -26.07 7.59 7.63
CA LYS A 138 -26.30 9.04 7.46
C LYS A 138 -25.78 9.92 8.59
N LYS A 139 -25.25 9.35 9.68
CA LYS A 139 -24.91 10.08 10.91
C LYS A 139 -23.51 10.72 10.91
N GLY A 140 -23.20 11.55 9.92
CA GLY A 140 -21.92 12.26 9.85
C GLY A 140 -20.77 11.39 9.31
N SER A 141 -19.54 11.90 9.42
CA SER A 141 -18.35 11.24 8.87
C SER A 141 -18.01 9.93 9.57
N LEU A 142 -17.23 9.07 8.90
CA LEU A 142 -16.67 7.87 9.55
C LEU A 142 -15.87 8.23 10.80
N LYS A 143 -15.11 9.34 10.76
CA LYS A 143 -14.30 9.82 11.90
C LYS A 143 -15.17 10.32 13.05
N GLU A 144 -16.24 11.06 12.77
CA GLU A 144 -17.19 11.56 13.78
C GLU A 144 -17.93 10.41 14.45
N ARG A 145 -18.50 9.49 13.66
CA ARG A 145 -19.19 8.29 14.15
C ARG A 145 -18.27 7.43 15.00
N PHE A 146 -17.01 7.27 14.57
CA PHE A 146 -16.00 6.57 15.35
C PHE A 146 -15.67 7.30 16.65
N ALA A 147 -15.53 8.63 16.63
CA ALA A 147 -15.30 9.44 17.83
C ALA A 147 -16.48 9.38 18.82
N GLN A 148 -17.71 9.25 18.32
CA GLN A 148 -18.94 9.07 19.11
C GLN A 148 -19.10 7.64 19.67
N GLY A 149 -18.17 6.73 19.39
CA GLY A 149 -18.14 5.39 19.97
C GLY A 149 -18.96 4.35 19.21
N GLU A 150 -19.28 4.58 17.93
CA GLU A 150 -19.91 3.54 17.13
C GLU A 150 -19.01 2.29 17.04
N LYS A 151 -19.65 1.12 17.20
CA LYS A 151 -18.99 -0.17 17.44
C LYS A 151 -19.56 -1.33 16.62
N SER A 152 -20.43 -1.05 15.66
CA SER A 152 -20.97 -2.10 14.79
C SER A 152 -19.84 -2.70 13.94
N SER A 153 -19.86 -4.02 13.78
CA SER A 153 -18.82 -4.76 13.06
C SER A 153 -18.64 -4.23 11.64
N ASP A 154 -19.73 -4.06 10.89
CA ASP A 154 -19.70 -3.61 9.49
C ASP A 154 -19.11 -2.21 9.35
N PHE A 155 -19.41 -1.31 10.29
CA PHE A 155 -18.84 0.03 10.32
C PHE A 155 -17.33 0.02 10.54
N LEU A 156 -16.84 -0.77 11.50
CA LEU A 156 -15.42 -0.88 11.79
C LEU A 156 -14.66 -1.58 10.65
N ILE A 157 -15.25 -2.62 10.06
CA ILE A 157 -14.72 -3.30 8.86
C ILE A 157 -14.64 -2.31 7.69
N ASN A 158 -15.66 -1.49 7.49
CA ASN A 158 -15.67 -0.48 6.44
C ASN A 158 -14.55 0.55 6.65
N ILE A 159 -14.33 1.04 7.88
CA ILE A 159 -13.18 1.91 8.19
C ILE A 159 -11.86 1.20 7.86
N MET A 160 -11.69 -0.06 8.29
CA MET A 160 -10.47 -0.83 8.02
C MET A 160 -10.18 -0.92 6.51
N LYS A 161 -11.20 -1.24 5.70
CA LYS A 161 -11.06 -1.40 4.24
C LYS A 161 -10.75 -0.07 3.55
N LEU A 162 -11.54 0.97 3.81
CA LEU A 162 -11.45 2.25 3.11
C LEU A 162 -10.19 3.06 3.48
N ASN A 163 -9.68 2.88 4.71
CA ASN A 163 -8.64 3.75 5.25
C ASN A 163 -7.28 3.06 5.41
N SER A 164 -7.17 1.74 5.26
CA SER A 164 -5.91 1.00 5.42
C SER A 164 -4.72 1.59 4.63
N SER A 165 -4.96 2.13 3.44
CA SER A 165 -3.92 2.74 2.59
C SER A 165 -3.75 4.25 2.78
N SER A 166 -4.83 4.97 3.07
CA SER A 166 -4.87 6.44 3.10
C SER A 166 -4.69 7.03 4.51
N ASP A 167 -5.13 6.31 5.54
CA ASP A 167 -5.05 6.69 6.96
C ASP A 167 -4.92 5.41 7.82
N PHE A 168 -3.75 4.78 7.73
CA PHE A 168 -3.47 3.48 8.37
C PHE A 168 -3.72 3.50 9.88
N GLU A 169 -3.39 4.61 10.56
CA GLU A 169 -3.55 4.73 12.01
C GLU A 169 -5.03 4.78 12.41
N PHE A 170 -5.87 5.49 11.65
CA PHE A 170 -7.32 5.45 11.87
C PHE A 170 -7.91 4.07 11.61
N ALA A 171 -7.48 3.40 10.53
CA ALA A 171 -7.89 2.02 10.23
C ALA A 171 -7.46 1.03 11.32
N LYS A 172 -6.24 1.19 11.85
CA LYS A 172 -5.72 0.38 12.97
C LYS A 172 -6.59 0.55 14.21
N LYS A 173 -6.95 1.78 14.60
CA LYS A 173 -7.86 2.02 15.74
C LYS A 173 -9.24 1.38 15.56
N ALA A 174 -9.74 1.33 14.33
CA ALA A 174 -10.98 0.60 14.04
C ALA A 174 -10.80 -0.92 14.23
N SER A 175 -9.66 -1.48 13.82
CA SER A 175 -9.32 -2.88 14.08
C SER A 175 -9.23 -3.19 15.57
N GLU A 176 -8.60 -2.33 16.35
CA GLU A 176 -8.50 -2.48 17.82
C GLU A 176 -9.88 -2.52 18.47
N ARG A 177 -10.74 -1.54 18.14
CA ARG A 177 -12.13 -1.52 18.62
C ARG A 177 -12.93 -2.73 18.15
N TYR A 178 -12.69 -3.22 16.93
CA TYR A 178 -13.40 -4.37 16.39
C TYR A 178 -13.13 -5.62 17.21
N PHE A 179 -11.85 -5.92 17.48
CA PHE A 179 -11.46 -7.08 18.28
C PHE A 179 -11.73 -6.90 19.78
N GLU A 180 -11.76 -5.67 20.30
CA GLU A 180 -12.23 -5.39 21.66
C GLU A 180 -13.71 -5.74 21.86
N ASN A 181 -14.55 -5.49 20.84
CA ASN A 181 -16.00 -5.72 20.92
C ASN A 181 -16.42 -7.14 20.53
N LYS A 182 -15.55 -7.90 19.86
CA LYS A 182 -15.84 -9.29 19.47
C LYS A 182 -15.92 -10.16 20.73
N LYS A 183 -17.00 -10.93 20.90
CA LYS A 183 -17.13 -11.75 22.11
C LYS A 183 -16.06 -12.83 22.08
N LYS A 184 -15.57 -13.21 23.26
CA LYS A 184 -14.61 -14.32 23.38
C LYS A 184 -15.13 -15.63 22.79
N THR A 185 -16.45 -15.82 22.77
CA THR A 185 -17.14 -17.00 22.22
C THR A 185 -17.31 -16.97 20.70
N ASP A 186 -17.14 -15.82 20.05
CA ASP A 186 -17.33 -15.71 18.61
C ASP A 186 -16.12 -16.32 17.91
N GLU A 187 -16.36 -17.26 16.99
CA GLU A 187 -15.31 -17.85 16.17
C GLU A 187 -14.77 -16.82 15.16
N PHE A 188 -13.46 -16.89 14.90
CA PHE A 188 -12.82 -16.11 13.87
C PHE A 188 -13.16 -16.67 12.50
N THR A 189 -13.51 -15.78 11.60
CA THR A 189 -13.59 -16.03 10.16
C THR A 189 -12.22 -15.84 9.51
N LYS A 190 -12.08 -16.27 8.25
CA LYS A 190 -10.88 -15.97 7.46
C LYS A 190 -10.60 -14.46 7.34
N GLU A 191 -11.66 -13.64 7.26
CA GLU A 191 -11.54 -12.19 7.17
C GLU A 191 -11.05 -11.58 8.50
N ASP A 192 -11.51 -12.10 9.64
CA ASP A 192 -11.00 -11.72 10.96
C ASP A 192 -9.49 -11.96 11.05
N VAL A 193 -9.03 -13.17 10.67
CA VAL A 193 -7.60 -13.50 10.67
C VAL A 193 -6.82 -12.56 9.75
N GLY A 194 -7.36 -12.26 8.56
CA GLY A 194 -6.76 -11.31 7.62
C GLY A 194 -6.56 -9.92 8.22
N PHE A 195 -7.61 -9.35 8.84
CA PHE A 195 -7.50 -8.04 9.49
C PHE A 195 -6.52 -8.05 10.65
N LEU A 196 -6.56 -9.09 11.49
CA LEU A 196 -5.68 -9.18 12.64
C LEU A 196 -4.21 -9.18 12.22
N LEU A 197 -3.84 -10.01 11.23
CA LEU A 197 -2.47 -10.07 10.70
C LEU A 197 -2.07 -8.79 9.98
N TYR A 198 -2.99 -8.15 9.26
CA TYR A 198 -2.70 -6.93 8.50
C TYR A 198 -2.35 -5.75 9.40
N PHE A 199 -3.07 -5.55 10.51
CA PHE A 199 -2.88 -4.40 11.40
C PHE A 199 -1.85 -4.63 12.50
N LEU A 200 -1.46 -5.88 12.77
CA LEU A 200 -0.43 -6.18 13.77
C LEU A 200 0.98 -5.92 13.21
N LYS A 201 1.70 -4.99 13.85
CA LYS A 201 3.06 -4.54 13.49
C LYS A 201 4.04 -4.70 14.63
N SER A 202 3.58 -4.82 15.87
CA SER A 202 4.43 -5.02 17.04
C SER A 202 3.78 -5.91 18.09
N THR A 203 4.59 -6.42 19.03
CA THR A 203 4.10 -7.11 20.23
C THR A 203 3.44 -6.17 21.25
N GLU A 204 3.51 -4.86 21.01
CA GLU A 204 2.95 -3.82 21.87
C GLU A 204 1.60 -3.31 21.37
N ASP A 205 1.21 -3.70 20.15
CA ASP A 205 -0.09 -3.38 19.60
C ASP A 205 -1.20 -3.99 20.45
N PHE A 206 -2.31 -3.25 20.58
CA PHE A 206 -3.45 -3.64 21.42
C PHE A 206 -3.96 -5.04 21.08
N ASN A 207 -4.03 -5.36 19.78
CA ASN A 207 -4.53 -6.64 19.27
C ASN A 207 -3.55 -7.82 19.42
N TYR A 208 -2.30 -7.60 19.87
CA TYR A 208 -1.32 -8.69 20.03
C TYR A 208 -1.80 -9.75 21.03
N LYS A 209 -2.44 -9.33 22.12
CA LYS A 209 -3.02 -10.25 23.12
C LYS A 209 -4.11 -11.13 22.51
N THR A 210 -4.95 -10.55 21.67
CA THR A 210 -6.00 -11.29 20.94
C THR A 210 -5.38 -12.30 19.97
N PHE A 211 -4.36 -11.88 19.22
CA PHE A 211 -3.62 -12.75 18.31
C PHE A 211 -3.05 -13.99 19.01
N VAL A 212 -2.37 -13.81 20.17
CA VAL A 212 -1.82 -14.93 20.93
C VAL A 212 -2.93 -15.81 21.53
N ALA A 213 -3.97 -15.20 22.10
CA ALA A 213 -5.05 -15.93 22.77
C ALA A 213 -5.94 -16.75 21.81
N LYS A 214 -5.95 -16.39 20.52
CA LYS A 214 -6.79 -17.00 19.48
C LYS A 214 -6.01 -17.86 18.49
N LYS A 215 -4.80 -18.31 18.84
CA LYS A 215 -3.94 -19.15 17.99
C LYS A 215 -4.70 -20.30 17.33
N ASP A 216 -5.45 -21.09 18.11
CA ASP A 216 -6.16 -22.29 17.63
C ASP A 216 -7.20 -21.98 16.55
N GLU A 217 -7.78 -20.78 16.55
CA GLU A 217 -8.72 -20.33 15.53
C GLU A 217 -7.99 -19.76 14.30
N ILE A 218 -6.89 -19.05 14.53
CA ILE A 218 -6.06 -18.49 13.45
C ILE A 218 -5.45 -19.62 12.60
N ILE A 219 -4.96 -20.69 13.23
CA ILE A 219 -4.31 -21.78 12.51
C ILE A 219 -5.26 -22.63 11.65
N LYS A 220 -6.58 -22.44 11.78
CA LYS A 220 -7.57 -23.00 10.85
C LYS A 220 -7.47 -22.38 9.44
N TYR A 221 -6.95 -21.15 9.34
CA TYR A 221 -6.87 -20.37 8.09
C TYR A 221 -5.45 -20.03 7.66
N LEU A 222 -4.46 -20.18 8.56
CA LEU A 222 -3.05 -19.93 8.34
C LEU A 222 -2.26 -21.14 8.84
N PRO A 223 -1.35 -21.75 8.05
CA PRO A 223 -0.54 -22.86 8.55
C PRO A 223 0.20 -22.47 9.85
N GLU A 224 0.32 -23.43 10.78
CA GLU A 224 0.92 -23.15 12.09
C GLU A 224 2.36 -22.62 11.99
N GLU A 225 3.12 -23.11 11.01
CA GLU A 225 4.45 -22.60 10.67
C GLU A 225 4.40 -21.10 10.38
N ASN A 226 3.52 -20.66 9.47
CA ASN A 226 3.36 -19.24 9.14
C ASN A 226 2.87 -18.39 10.32
N TYR A 227 2.04 -18.94 11.21
CA TYR A 227 1.66 -18.25 12.46
C TYR A 227 2.88 -18.03 13.35
N ASN A 228 3.68 -19.08 13.55
CA ASN A 228 4.87 -19.03 14.40
C ASN A 228 5.90 -18.05 13.80
N ASP A 229 6.13 -18.10 12.49
CA ASP A 229 7.01 -17.17 11.79
C ASP A 229 6.56 -15.73 11.98
N PHE A 230 5.28 -15.44 11.74
CA PHE A 230 4.74 -14.09 11.92
C PHE A 230 4.92 -13.59 13.36
N ASN A 231 4.57 -14.42 14.35
CA ASN A 231 4.76 -14.09 15.76
C ASN A 231 6.24 -13.86 16.11
N ASN A 232 7.13 -14.72 15.62
CA ASN A 232 8.56 -14.62 15.86
C ASN A 232 9.14 -13.36 15.24
N GLN A 233 8.68 -12.92 14.06
CA GLN A 233 9.08 -11.64 13.47
C GLN A 233 8.66 -10.44 14.31
N LEU A 234 7.45 -10.44 14.89
CA LEU A 234 7.00 -9.37 15.79
C LEU A 234 7.86 -9.30 17.05
N ILE A 235 8.19 -10.44 17.63
CA ILE A 235 9.08 -10.53 18.81
C ILE A 235 10.48 -10.05 18.43
N LEU A 236 11.01 -10.52 17.29
CA LEU A 236 12.36 -10.20 16.82
C LEU A 236 12.53 -8.70 16.56
N ALA A 237 11.49 -8.00 16.08
CA ALA A 237 11.51 -6.54 15.95
C ALA A 237 11.75 -5.84 17.30
N LYS A 238 11.12 -6.34 18.38
CA LYS A 238 11.35 -5.84 19.74
C LYS A 238 12.76 -6.19 20.25
N VAL A 239 13.26 -7.39 19.93
CA VAL A 239 14.64 -7.79 20.27
C VAL A 239 15.66 -6.87 19.60
N VAL A 240 15.46 -6.50 18.33
CA VAL A 240 16.28 -5.50 17.63
C VAL A 240 16.28 -4.18 18.39
N GLN A 241 15.11 -3.66 18.73
CA GLN A 241 15.01 -2.40 19.46
C GLN A 241 15.72 -2.44 20.82
N GLN A 242 15.57 -3.55 21.55
CA GLN A 242 16.15 -3.72 22.89
C GLN A 242 17.65 -4.05 22.87
N SER A 243 18.20 -4.51 21.74
CA SER A 243 19.63 -4.77 21.61
C SER A 243 20.44 -3.51 21.33
N ILE A 244 19.80 -2.41 20.92
CA ILE A 244 20.49 -1.15 20.60
C ILE A 244 20.77 -0.35 21.88
N ASP A 245 22.05 -0.06 22.10
CA ASP A 245 22.50 0.97 23.04
C ASP A 245 22.65 2.30 22.28
N GLU A 246 21.60 3.14 22.35
CA GLU A 246 21.57 4.43 21.66
C GLU A 246 22.65 5.41 22.15
N LYS A 247 23.12 5.28 23.40
CA LYS A 247 24.17 6.16 23.92
C LYS A 247 25.53 5.75 23.37
N ALA A 248 25.79 4.45 23.32
CA ALA A 248 27.02 3.92 22.76
C ALA A 248 27.00 3.85 21.22
N LYS A 249 25.82 4.00 20.60
CA LYS A 249 25.58 3.74 19.17
C LYS A 249 26.08 2.36 18.75
N LYS A 250 25.79 1.35 19.57
CA LYS A 250 26.23 -0.05 19.39
C LYS A 250 25.08 -1.02 19.61
N ILE A 251 25.19 -2.17 18.96
CA ILE A 251 24.29 -3.29 19.19
C ILE A 251 24.92 -4.27 20.17
N ASN A 252 24.12 -4.74 21.12
CA ASN A 252 24.48 -5.78 22.07
C ASN A 252 24.24 -7.16 21.42
N ASP A 253 25.25 -7.64 20.69
CA ASP A 253 25.24 -8.93 19.99
C ASP A 253 24.86 -10.11 20.92
N ALA A 254 25.40 -10.12 22.15
CA ALA A 254 25.16 -11.20 23.10
C ALA A 254 23.71 -11.26 23.57
N TYR A 255 23.11 -10.10 23.86
CA TYR A 255 21.69 -10.02 24.17
C TYR A 255 20.84 -10.44 22.97
N PHE A 256 21.16 -9.90 21.78
CA PHE A 256 20.41 -10.20 20.57
C PHE A 256 20.38 -11.70 20.27
N LEU A 257 21.55 -12.36 20.22
CA LEU A 257 21.64 -13.78 19.89
C LEU A 257 20.96 -14.64 20.97
N LYS A 258 21.18 -14.34 22.25
CA LYS A 258 20.54 -15.07 23.36
C LYS A 258 19.01 -15.07 23.24
N THR A 259 18.42 -13.99 22.76
CA THR A 259 16.95 -13.86 22.64
C THR A 259 16.42 -14.29 21.27
N ALA A 260 17.18 -14.11 20.18
CA ALA A 260 16.75 -14.42 18.82
C ALA A 260 16.95 -15.90 18.44
N GLU A 261 18.02 -16.56 18.90
CA GLU A 261 18.32 -17.94 18.53
C GLU A 261 17.18 -18.92 18.87
N PRO A 262 16.51 -18.86 20.04
CA PRO A 262 15.38 -19.73 20.34
C PRO A 262 14.15 -19.50 19.45
N LEU A 263 14.05 -18.33 18.79
CA LEU A 263 12.89 -17.95 17.97
C LEU A 263 13.05 -18.41 16.52
N VAL A 264 14.22 -18.20 15.94
CA VAL A 264 14.46 -18.38 14.50
C VAL A 264 15.59 -19.36 14.18
N GLY A 265 16.24 -19.91 15.19
CA GLY A 265 17.43 -20.74 15.04
C GLY A 265 18.71 -19.93 14.89
N LYS A 266 19.84 -20.60 15.10
CA LYS A 266 21.17 -19.98 15.18
C LYS A 266 21.57 -19.23 13.91
N GLU A 267 21.37 -19.86 12.75
CA GLU A 267 21.77 -19.30 11.46
C GLU A 267 20.95 -18.05 11.11
N ALA A 268 19.63 -18.13 11.19
CA ALA A 268 18.75 -17.00 10.90
C ALA A 268 18.94 -15.84 11.89
N ALA A 269 19.20 -16.14 13.17
CA ALA A 269 19.52 -15.12 14.17
C ALA A 269 20.83 -14.38 13.85
N ALA A 270 21.89 -15.11 13.45
CA ALA A 270 23.16 -14.51 13.06
C ALA A 270 23.03 -13.63 11.81
N ILE A 271 22.31 -14.11 10.79
CA ILE A 271 22.00 -13.34 9.58
C ILE A 271 21.26 -12.05 9.95
N LYS A 272 20.21 -12.15 10.77
CA LYS A 272 19.42 -10.98 11.17
C LYS A 272 20.26 -9.98 11.97
N LEU A 273 21.10 -10.44 12.89
CA LEU A 273 21.99 -9.58 13.66
C LEU A 273 22.93 -8.80 12.74
N ASN A 274 23.56 -9.48 11.78
CA ASN A 274 24.50 -8.83 10.86
C ASN A 274 23.80 -7.80 9.96
N GLN A 275 22.64 -8.13 9.40
CA GLN A 275 21.82 -7.17 8.65
C GLN A 275 21.42 -5.96 9.49
N THR A 276 21.05 -6.19 10.76
CA THR A 276 20.71 -5.12 11.71
C THR A 276 21.92 -4.22 11.98
N LYS A 277 23.12 -4.80 12.17
CA LYS A 277 24.37 -4.07 12.39
C LYS A 277 24.71 -3.19 11.20
N LEU A 278 24.67 -3.73 9.98
CA LEU A 278 24.95 -2.95 8.77
C LEU A 278 23.99 -1.77 8.62
N ALA A 279 22.68 -2.03 8.72
CA ALA A 279 21.68 -0.97 8.58
C ALA A 279 21.80 0.11 9.67
N TYR A 280 21.94 -0.30 10.94
CA TYR A 280 22.01 0.64 12.07
C TYR A 280 23.29 1.49 12.03
N TYR A 281 24.44 0.88 11.77
CA TYR A 281 25.71 1.60 11.73
C TYR A 281 25.81 2.55 10.54
N GLU A 282 25.27 2.18 9.38
CA GLU A 282 25.17 3.06 8.22
C GLU A 282 24.26 4.26 8.53
N GLN A 283 23.04 4.02 9.02
CA GLN A 283 22.06 5.07 9.33
C GLN A 283 22.59 6.08 10.37
N ASN A 284 23.42 5.62 11.31
CA ASN A 284 23.99 6.44 12.37
C ASN A 284 25.39 6.98 12.07
N ALA A 285 25.88 6.80 10.84
CA ALA A 285 27.22 7.18 10.39
C ALA A 285 28.36 6.62 11.27
N ASN A 286 28.15 5.45 11.88
CA ASN A 286 29.15 4.74 12.68
C ASN A 286 29.99 3.81 11.80
N PHE A 287 30.71 4.39 10.85
CA PHE A 287 31.47 3.64 9.85
C PHE A 287 32.58 2.73 10.41
N PRO A 288 33.25 3.04 11.54
CA PRO A 288 34.21 2.09 12.14
C PRO A 288 33.56 0.76 12.57
N GLU A 289 32.36 0.81 13.16
CA GLU A 289 31.63 -0.42 13.52
C GLU A 289 30.98 -1.08 12.29
N TYR A 290 30.56 -0.29 11.29
CA TYR A 290 30.11 -0.81 10.00
C TYR A 290 31.22 -1.62 9.31
N GLU A 291 32.43 -1.06 9.22
CA GLU A 291 33.60 -1.71 8.60
C GLU A 291 33.85 -3.08 9.24
N LYS A 292 33.89 -3.14 10.57
CA LYS A 292 34.06 -4.39 11.32
C LYS A 292 32.92 -5.38 11.06
N ALA A 293 31.68 -4.93 11.11
CA ALA A 293 30.51 -5.79 10.92
C ALA A 293 30.44 -6.36 9.49
N ALA A 294 30.73 -5.55 8.48
CA ALA A 294 30.72 -5.98 7.08
C ALA A 294 31.84 -6.98 6.78
N LEU A 295 33.05 -6.75 7.29
CA LEU A 295 34.17 -7.68 7.09
C LEU A 295 33.92 -9.04 7.75
N ASP A 296 33.29 -9.05 8.92
CA ASP A 296 32.91 -10.28 9.61
C ASP A 296 31.80 -11.02 8.85
N TYR A 297 30.75 -10.30 8.45
CA TYR A 297 29.60 -10.90 7.79
C TYR A 297 29.92 -11.42 6.38
N TYR A 298 30.68 -10.67 5.59
CA TYR A 298 31.04 -10.99 4.21
C TYR A 298 32.39 -11.72 4.10
N ASN A 299 32.83 -12.38 5.17
CA ASN A 299 34.11 -13.10 5.20
C ASN A 299 34.18 -14.22 4.15
N ASN A 300 33.08 -14.91 3.89
CA ASN A 300 32.86 -15.86 2.81
C ASN A 300 31.97 -15.24 1.74
N SER A 301 32.51 -14.25 1.01
CA SER A 301 31.73 -13.48 0.04
C SER A 301 31.16 -14.31 -1.12
N ASP A 302 31.59 -15.56 -1.34
CA ASP A 302 30.96 -16.46 -2.33
C ASP A 302 29.54 -16.92 -1.94
N ALA A 303 29.18 -16.81 -0.66
CA ALA A 303 27.86 -17.17 -0.16
C ALA A 303 26.81 -16.06 -0.37
N PHE A 304 27.19 -14.91 -0.95
CA PHE A 304 26.34 -13.72 -1.04
C PHE A 304 26.06 -13.29 -2.47
N GLU A 305 24.88 -12.71 -2.67
CA GLU A 305 24.51 -12.13 -3.96
C GLU A 305 25.39 -10.91 -4.27
N PRO A 306 25.89 -10.76 -5.50
CA PRO A 306 26.83 -9.67 -5.84
C PRO A 306 26.29 -8.26 -5.58
N ASN A 307 24.97 -8.06 -5.67
CA ASN A 307 24.35 -6.76 -5.39
C ASN A 307 24.35 -6.40 -3.90
N GLU A 308 24.32 -7.39 -3.00
CA GLU A 308 24.43 -7.14 -1.57
C GLU A 308 25.87 -6.70 -1.23
N LEU A 309 26.85 -7.44 -1.75
CA LEU A 309 28.27 -7.12 -1.63
C LEU A 309 28.60 -5.74 -2.20
N LEU A 310 27.97 -5.36 -3.32
CA LEU A 310 28.17 -4.06 -3.95
C LEU A 310 27.72 -2.89 -3.06
N LYS A 311 26.61 -3.03 -2.33
CA LYS A 311 26.15 -2.01 -1.37
C LYS A 311 27.18 -1.78 -0.27
N ALA A 312 27.73 -2.86 0.28
CA ALA A 312 28.81 -2.76 1.26
C ALA A 312 30.08 -2.11 0.65
N ALA A 313 30.44 -2.50 -0.57
CA ALA A 313 31.58 -1.93 -1.28
C ALA A 313 31.41 -0.42 -1.54
N TRP A 314 30.20 0.05 -1.83
CA TRP A 314 29.90 1.49 -1.90
C TRP A 314 30.24 2.17 -0.58
N VAL A 315 29.66 1.72 0.54
CA VAL A 315 29.91 2.34 1.86
C VAL A 315 31.41 2.37 2.17
N PHE A 316 32.15 1.31 1.81
CA PHE A 316 33.60 1.26 1.97
C PHE A 316 34.32 2.31 1.10
N SER A 317 33.90 2.48 -0.14
CA SER A 317 34.47 3.47 -1.06
C SER A 317 34.30 4.93 -0.60
N ASP A 318 33.26 5.21 0.18
CA ASP A 318 32.96 6.56 0.67
C ASP A 318 33.62 6.85 2.02
N TYR A 319 33.62 5.85 2.93
CA TYR A 319 33.88 6.10 4.35
C TYR A 319 35.05 5.32 4.95
N VAL A 320 35.51 4.24 4.31
CA VAL A 320 36.60 3.40 4.83
C VAL A 320 37.94 3.79 4.20
N LYS A 321 38.97 3.94 5.05
CA LYS A 321 40.34 4.32 4.61
C LYS A 321 41.38 3.21 4.80
N THR A 322 41.02 2.14 5.52
CA THR A 322 41.92 1.03 5.81
C THR A 322 42.24 0.27 4.53
N GLN A 323 43.52 0.21 4.15
CA GLN A 323 43.95 -0.42 2.89
C GLN A 323 43.57 -1.90 2.80
N ALA A 324 43.66 -2.66 3.90
CA ALA A 324 43.26 -4.05 3.92
C ALA A 324 41.75 -4.23 3.67
N SER A 325 40.93 -3.38 4.30
CA SER A 325 39.47 -3.40 4.16
C SER A 325 39.02 -2.97 2.77
N LEU A 326 39.68 -1.96 2.18
CA LEU A 326 39.42 -1.53 0.81
C LEU A 326 39.78 -2.62 -0.22
N LYS A 327 40.80 -3.44 0.03
CA LYS A 327 41.09 -4.61 -0.83
C LYS A 327 39.95 -5.63 -0.78
N LYS A 328 39.36 -5.88 0.39
CA LYS A 328 38.16 -6.73 0.51
C LYS A 328 36.95 -6.13 -0.20
N ALA A 329 36.74 -4.83 -0.09
CA ALA A 329 35.69 -4.15 -0.85
C ALA A 329 35.91 -4.22 -2.37
N ALA A 330 37.16 -4.19 -2.84
CA ALA A 330 37.47 -4.38 -4.25
C ALA A 330 37.06 -5.79 -4.72
N GLU A 331 37.43 -6.84 -3.98
CA GLU A 331 37.01 -8.23 -4.25
C GLU A 331 35.48 -8.34 -4.35
N TRP A 332 34.75 -7.67 -3.45
CA TRP A 332 33.28 -7.62 -3.46
C TRP A 332 32.70 -6.93 -4.70
N ALA A 333 33.23 -5.75 -5.07
CA ALA A 333 32.76 -5.00 -6.23
C ALA A 333 33.14 -5.70 -7.55
N GLU A 334 34.33 -6.31 -7.63
CA GLU A 334 34.78 -7.12 -8.77
C GLU A 334 33.82 -8.27 -9.06
N LYS A 335 33.31 -8.97 -8.04
CA LYS A 335 32.29 -10.02 -8.22
C LYS A 335 31.02 -9.51 -8.90
N SER A 336 30.56 -8.31 -8.53
CA SER A 336 29.42 -7.67 -9.18
C SER A 336 29.72 -7.33 -10.64
N VAL A 337 30.89 -6.76 -10.92
CA VAL A 337 31.33 -6.43 -12.30
C VAL A 337 31.45 -7.69 -13.15
N MET A 338 32.03 -8.77 -12.63
CA MET A 338 32.17 -10.07 -13.33
C MET A 338 30.82 -10.72 -13.66
N ARG A 339 29.79 -10.50 -12.84
CA ARG A 339 28.41 -10.96 -13.11
C ARG A 339 27.77 -10.19 -14.27
N GLY A 340 28.12 -8.91 -14.39
CA GLY A 340 27.65 -8.03 -15.45
C GLY A 340 28.06 -6.59 -15.18
N GLU A 341 28.64 -5.93 -16.17
CA GLU A 341 29.08 -4.55 -16.07
C GLU A 341 27.87 -3.60 -16.06
N THR A 342 27.85 -2.70 -15.08
CA THR A 342 26.89 -1.60 -15.00
C THR A 342 27.65 -0.30 -14.73
N SER A 343 27.03 0.84 -15.02
CA SER A 343 27.64 2.13 -14.70
C SER A 343 27.90 2.29 -13.19
N GLU A 344 27.04 1.70 -12.35
CA GLU A 344 27.13 1.79 -10.89
C GLU A 344 28.27 0.92 -10.33
N ASN A 345 28.32 -0.37 -10.66
CA ASN A 345 29.33 -1.26 -10.07
C ASN A 345 30.76 -0.94 -10.53
N THR A 346 30.92 -0.54 -11.79
CA THR A 346 32.22 -0.10 -12.33
C THR A 346 32.66 1.23 -11.71
N TYR A 347 31.74 2.16 -11.40
CA TYR A 347 32.07 3.39 -10.68
C TYR A 347 32.54 3.10 -9.25
N ILE A 348 31.81 2.27 -8.51
CA ILE A 348 32.17 1.90 -7.13
C ILE A 348 33.56 1.25 -7.12
N LEU A 349 33.82 0.31 -8.03
CA LEU A 349 35.13 -0.35 -8.15
C LEU A 349 36.24 0.65 -8.52
N ALA A 350 35.98 1.58 -9.43
CA ALA A 350 36.93 2.64 -9.79
C ALA A 350 37.31 3.50 -8.58
N LYS A 351 36.31 3.89 -7.78
CA LYS A 351 36.52 4.70 -6.57
C LYS A 351 37.32 3.95 -5.52
N ILE A 352 37.07 2.65 -5.34
CA ILE A 352 37.86 1.81 -4.44
C ILE A 352 39.33 1.73 -4.90
N TYR A 353 39.58 1.49 -6.19
CA TYR A 353 40.96 1.47 -6.70
C TYR A 353 41.66 2.82 -6.56
N TYR A 354 40.94 3.93 -6.73
CA TYR A 354 41.47 5.26 -6.48
C TYR A 354 41.91 5.40 -5.02
N ASN A 355 41.09 4.97 -4.06
CA ASN A 355 41.42 5.00 -2.63
C ASN A 355 42.55 4.03 -2.25
N LEU A 356 42.75 2.96 -3.02
CA LEU A 356 43.90 2.05 -2.92
C LEU A 356 45.17 2.60 -3.58
N GLY A 357 45.10 3.76 -4.23
CA GLY A 357 46.21 4.38 -4.96
C GLY A 357 46.51 3.76 -6.32
N ASN A 358 45.69 2.82 -6.80
CA ASN A 358 45.82 2.22 -8.12
C ASN A 358 45.13 3.07 -9.19
N LYS A 359 45.81 4.15 -9.60
CA LYS A 359 45.28 5.14 -10.54
C LYS A 359 44.93 4.58 -11.91
N ASP A 360 45.69 3.60 -12.40
CA ASP A 360 45.46 3.03 -13.73
C ASP A 360 44.15 2.23 -13.76
N LEU A 361 43.94 1.34 -12.78
CA LEU A 361 42.67 0.62 -12.66
C LEU A 361 41.51 1.57 -12.35
N ALA A 362 41.71 2.55 -11.48
CA ALA A 362 40.70 3.55 -11.17
C ALA A 362 40.24 4.30 -12.43
N LYS A 363 41.18 4.73 -13.28
CA LYS A 363 40.88 5.42 -14.53
C LYS A 363 40.12 4.52 -15.50
N ASN A 364 40.60 3.30 -15.71
CA ASN A 364 39.97 2.35 -16.64
C ASN A 364 38.52 2.05 -16.27
N PHE A 365 38.25 1.76 -14.99
CA PHE A 365 36.89 1.47 -14.53
C PHE A 365 35.99 2.72 -14.50
N ALA A 366 36.54 3.91 -14.23
CA ALA A 366 35.77 5.14 -14.29
C ALA A 366 35.39 5.52 -15.74
N GLU A 367 36.29 5.31 -16.71
CA GLU A 367 35.98 5.46 -18.14
C GLU A 367 34.91 4.46 -18.59
N LEU A 368 35.01 3.19 -18.14
CA LEU A 368 34.00 2.17 -18.42
C LEU A 368 32.63 2.57 -17.86
N SER A 369 32.57 3.00 -16.60
CA SER A 369 31.35 3.47 -15.95
C SER A 369 30.69 4.61 -16.74
N LYS A 370 31.47 5.63 -17.08
CA LYS A 370 31.01 6.77 -17.88
C LYS A 370 30.42 6.31 -19.21
N ASN A 371 31.14 5.46 -19.95
CA ASN A 371 30.72 4.98 -21.26
C ASN A 371 29.41 4.17 -21.18
N ILE A 372 29.25 3.33 -20.15
CA ILE A 372 28.01 2.57 -19.92
C ILE A 372 26.84 3.51 -19.61
N ALA A 373 27.07 4.52 -18.76
CA ALA A 373 26.04 5.50 -18.40
C ALA A 373 25.57 6.30 -19.62
N GLU A 374 26.49 6.87 -20.39
CA GLU A 374 26.19 7.69 -21.58
C GLU A 374 25.46 6.89 -22.66
N LYS A 375 25.90 5.65 -22.95
CA LYS A 375 25.22 4.77 -23.91
C LYS A 375 23.79 4.41 -23.49
N SER A 376 23.54 4.37 -22.18
CA SER A 376 22.24 4.02 -21.61
C SER A 376 21.36 5.25 -21.33
N GLY A 377 21.80 6.46 -21.70
CA GLY A 377 21.09 7.71 -21.38
C GLY A 377 20.99 8.00 -19.88
N LYS A 378 21.90 7.45 -19.07
CA LYS A 378 21.98 7.65 -17.61
C LYS A 378 23.00 8.74 -17.26
N ASP A 379 22.88 9.27 -16.04
CA ASP A 379 23.81 10.28 -15.51
C ASP A 379 25.23 9.69 -15.33
N ALA A 380 26.22 10.41 -15.84
CA ALA A 380 27.65 10.07 -15.78
C ALA A 380 28.47 11.05 -14.92
N THR A 381 27.81 11.93 -14.16
CA THR A 381 28.45 13.01 -13.39
C THR A 381 29.52 12.48 -12.43
N LEU A 382 29.19 11.47 -11.62
CA LEU A 382 30.12 10.90 -10.64
C LEU A 382 31.38 10.31 -11.28
N ALA A 383 31.24 9.60 -12.40
CA ALA A 383 32.37 9.04 -13.12
C ALA A 383 33.26 10.14 -13.73
N ASN A 384 32.65 11.19 -14.30
CA ASN A 384 33.39 12.35 -14.83
C ASN A 384 34.14 13.11 -13.73
N GLU A 385 33.53 13.29 -12.55
CA GLU A 385 34.19 13.91 -11.40
C GLU A 385 35.37 13.08 -10.92
N LEU A 386 35.21 11.77 -10.77
CA LEU A 386 36.29 10.87 -10.38
C LEU A 386 37.45 10.95 -11.38
N LEU A 387 37.18 10.91 -12.69
CA LEU A 387 38.21 11.05 -13.73
C LEU A 387 39.00 12.35 -13.65
N ARG A 388 38.36 13.47 -13.27
CA ARG A 388 39.05 14.75 -13.06
C ARG A 388 39.97 14.73 -11.85
N THR A 389 39.66 13.91 -10.84
CA THR A 389 40.49 13.77 -9.63
C THR A 389 41.68 12.84 -9.82
N ILE A 390 41.57 11.87 -10.72
CA ILE A 390 42.66 10.95 -11.08
C ILE A 390 43.66 11.71 -11.98
N LYS A 391 44.62 12.40 -11.33
CA LYS A 391 45.74 13.07 -12.00
C LYS A 391 46.75 12.12 -12.60
#